data_AF-X1BXR2-F1
#
_entry.id   AF-X1BXR2-F1
#
_cell.length_a   1.000
_cell.length_b   1.000
_cell.length_c   1.000
_cell.angle_alpha   90.00
_cell.angle_beta   90.00
_cell.angle_gamma   90.00
#
_symmetry.space_group_name_H-M   'P 1'
#
loop_
_entity.id
_entity.type
_entity.pdbx_description
1 polymer ?
#
loop_
_entity_poly.entity_id
_entity_poly.type
_entity_poly.pdbx_seq_one_letter_code
_entity_poly.pdbx_strand_id
1 'polypeptide(L)'
;MSSFTKMYIGKIIDLLKRISSEEENNFNAAAKILADAIEGNGRIFACGCTHSATTMQDIYQRAGGLAVINAIFIPGLEFNCIRFSN
;
A
#
# COMPACT_ATOMS: atom_id res chain seq x y z
N MET A 1 25.90 -18.27 2.70
CA MET A 1 25.32 -16.91 2.63
C MET A 1 26.42 -15.91 2.94
N SER A 2 26.68 -14.93 2.07
CA SER A 2 27.72 -13.92 2.29
C SER A 2 27.40 -13.08 3.54
N SER A 3 28.43 -12.48 4.16
CA SER A 3 28.27 -11.61 5.34
C SER A 3 27.23 -10.51 5.12
N PHE A 4 27.20 -9.93 3.91
CA PHE A 4 26.29 -8.85 3.53
C PHE A 4 24.82 -9.29 3.48
N THR A 5 24.50 -10.50 3.03
CA THR A 5 23.12 -11.00 3.01
C THR A 5 22.54 -11.06 4.43
N LYS A 6 23.31 -11.55 5.40
CA LYS A 6 22.86 -11.64 6.80
C LYS A 6 22.63 -10.26 7.40
N MET A 7 23.53 -9.31 7.13
CA MET A 7 23.36 -7.91 7.58
C MET A 7 22.11 -7.26 6.99
N TYR A 8 21.89 -7.43 5.68
CA TYR A 8 20.73 -6.83 4.99
C TYR A 8 19.40 -7.34 5.54
N ILE A 9 19.26 -8.67 5.66
CA ILE A 9 18.05 -9.29 6.23
C ILE A 9 17.86 -8.86 7.69
N GLY A 10 18.94 -8.81 8.49
CA GLY A 10 18.88 -8.33 9.87
C GLY A 10 18.33 -6.91 9.97
N LYS A 11 18.81 -6.00 9.12
CA LYS A 11 18.31 -4.61 9.08
C LYS A 11 16.86 -4.49 8.66
N ILE A 12 16.39 -5.31 7.72
CA ILE A 12 14.97 -5.34 7.35
C ILE A 12 14.12 -5.76 8.56
N ILE A 13 14.51 -6.81 9.27
CA ILE A 13 13.78 -7.31 10.45
C ILE A 13 13.73 -6.22 11.54
N ASP A 14 14.84 -5.52 11.79
CA ASP A 14 14.88 -4.42 12.76
C ASP A 14 13.92 -3.29 12.38
N LEU A 15 13.85 -2.91 11.09
CA LEU A 15 12.90 -1.91 10.60
C LEU A 15 11.45 -2.37 10.76
N LEU A 16 11.15 -3.63 10.45
CA LEU A 16 9.80 -4.19 10.62
C LEU A 16 9.36 -4.19 12.10
N LYS A 17 10.26 -4.54 13.02
CA LYS A 17 9.99 -4.47 14.46
C LYS A 17 9.70 -3.04 14.91
N ARG A 18 10.48 -2.08 14.41
CA ARG A 18 10.30 -0.67 14.73
C ARG A 18 8.95 -0.14 14.25
N ILE A 19 8.57 -0.45 13.01
CA ILE A 19 7.25 -0.10 12.47
C ILE A 19 6.15 -0.71 13.33
N SER A 20 6.28 -1.99 13.71
CA SER A 20 5.28 -2.66 14.55
C SER A 20 5.12 -2.00 15.92
N SER A 21 6.17 -1.43 16.51
CA SER A 21 6.10 -0.77 17.83
C SER A 21 5.68 0.70 17.75
N GLU A 22 6.08 1.42 16.70
CA GLU A 22 5.87 2.87 16.59
C GLU A 22 4.53 3.21 15.90
N GLU A 23 4.09 2.40 14.94
CA GLU A 23 2.98 2.74 14.04
C GLU A 23 1.64 2.07 14.41
N GLU A 24 1.56 1.27 15.47
CA GLU A 24 0.35 0.54 15.87
C GLU A 24 -0.87 1.47 16.03
N ASN A 25 -0.69 2.60 16.71
CA ASN A 25 -1.75 3.59 16.89
C ASN A 25 -2.17 4.24 15.58
N ASN A 26 -1.23 4.49 14.67
CA ASN A 26 -1.50 5.06 13.35
C ASN A 26 -2.28 4.07 12.48
N PHE A 27 -1.93 2.78 12.54
CA PHE A 27 -2.69 1.73 11.85
C PHE A 27 -4.11 1.62 12.37
N ASN A 28 -4.31 1.62 13.69
CA ASN A 28 -5.64 1.57 14.30
C ASN A 28 -6.49 2.80 13.93
N ALA A 29 -5.88 4.00 13.95
CA ALA A 29 -6.56 5.24 13.54
C ALA A 29 -6.96 5.20 12.05
N ALA A 30 -6.05 4.79 11.17
CA ALA A 30 -6.32 4.65 9.74
C ALA A 30 -7.42 3.62 9.47
N ALA A 31 -7.36 2.46 10.13
CA ALA A 31 -8.38 1.42 10.01
C ALA A 31 -9.76 1.92 10.43
N LYS A 32 -9.84 2.70 11.52
CA LYS A 32 -11.09 3.32 11.96
C LYS A 32 -11.64 4.31 10.95
N ILE A 33 -10.80 5.20 10.41
CA ILE A 33 -11.22 6.17 9.37
C ILE A 33 -11.78 5.44 8.14
N LEU A 34 -11.13 4.35 7.72
CA LEU A 34 -11.59 3.54 6.60
C LEU A 34 -12.91 2.84 6.92
N ALA A 35 -13.05 2.25 8.11
CA ALA A 35 -14.29 1.59 8.55
C ALA A 35 -15.46 2.58 8.61
N ASP A 36 -15.27 3.72 9.27
CA ASP A 36 -16.28 4.78 9.40
C ASP A 36 -16.73 5.29 8.02
N ALA A 37 -15.79 5.43 7.07
CA ALA A 37 -16.11 5.82 5.70
C ALA A 37 -16.96 4.76 4.96
N ILE A 38 -16.70 3.47 5.19
CA ILE A 38 -17.46 2.38 4.57
C ILE A 38 -18.86 2.28 5.18
N GLU A 39 -18.97 2.36 6.51
CA GLU A 39 -20.25 2.35 7.22
C GLU A 39 -21.14 3.54 6.81
N GLY A 40 -20.52 4.69 6.54
CA GLY A 40 -21.16 5.88 5.96
C GLY A 40 -21.54 5.75 4.48
N ASN A 41 -21.49 4.55 3.89
CA ASN A 41 -21.73 4.28 2.46
C ASN A 41 -20.77 5.03 1.52
N GLY A 42 -19.58 5.37 2.02
CA GLY A 42 -18.50 6.00 1.27
C GLY A 42 -17.69 5.01 0.43
N ARG A 43 -16.77 5.56 -0.37
CA ARG A 43 -15.84 4.79 -1.22
C ARG A 43 -14.42 5.21 -0.93
N ILE A 44 -13.50 4.24 -0.96
CA ILE A 44 -12.08 4.51 -0.72
C ILE A 44 -11.42 4.73 -2.08
N PHE A 45 -10.70 5.84 -2.23
CA PHE A 45 -9.91 6.13 -3.41
C PHE A 45 -8.42 6.12 -3.04
N ALA A 46 -7.61 5.42 -3.84
CA ALA A 46 -6.16 5.33 -3.63
C ALA A 46 -5.41 5.78 -4.89
N CYS A 47 -4.36 6.57 -4.73
CA CYS A 47 -3.43 6.97 -5.79
C CYS A 47 -1.99 6.92 -5.29
N GLY A 48 -1.04 6.78 -6.20
CA GLY A 48 0.38 6.79 -5.87
C GLY A 48 1.22 7.17 -7.08
N CYS A 49 2.39 7.74 -6.83
CA CYS A 49 3.34 8.12 -7.88
C CYS A 49 4.52 7.14 -7.94
N THR A 50 4.93 6.74 -9.15
CA THR A 50 6.07 5.88 -9.45
C THR A 50 6.10 4.62 -8.60
N HIS A 51 6.96 4.54 -7.58
CA HIS A 51 7.11 3.36 -6.72
C HIS A 51 6.03 3.25 -5.65
N SER A 52 5.43 4.36 -5.24
CA SER A 52 4.30 4.36 -4.29
C SER A 52 3.01 3.84 -4.94
N ALA A 53 2.94 3.85 -6.28
CA ALA A 53 1.85 3.22 -7.01
C ALA A 53 1.81 1.70 -6.80
N THR A 54 2.95 1.07 -6.51
CA THR A 54 3.02 -0.38 -6.23
C THR A 54 2.18 -0.75 -5.00
N THR A 55 2.22 0.04 -3.93
CA THR A 55 1.42 -0.21 -2.73
C THR A 55 -0.07 -0.08 -3.02
N MET A 56 -0.46 0.85 -3.90
CA MET A 56 -1.85 1.01 -4.33
C MET A 56 -2.30 -0.18 -5.20
N GLN A 57 -1.44 -0.69 -6.07
CA GLN A 57 -1.73 -1.86 -6.91
C GLN A 57 -1.91 -3.14 -6.08
N ASP A 58 -1.18 -3.31 -4.97
CA ASP A 58 -1.28 -4.51 -4.12
C ASP A 58 -2.63 -4.64 -3.40
N ILE A 59 -3.32 -3.51 -3.17
CA ILE A 59 -4.64 -3.47 -2.53
C ILE A 59 -5.81 -3.39 -3.51
N TYR A 60 -5.56 -3.09 -4.79
CA TYR A 60 -6.59 -2.94 -5.82
C TYR A 60 -6.88 -4.25 -6.54
N GLN A 61 -8.15 -4.68 -6.52
CA GLN A 61 -8.66 -5.86 -7.25
C GLN A 61 -7.84 -7.15 -7.08
N ARG A 62 -7.17 -7.31 -5.93
CA ARG A 62 -6.49 -8.55 -5.55
C ARG A 62 -7.47 -9.49 -4.85
N ALA A 63 -7.24 -10.80 -4.95
CA ALA A 63 -7.96 -11.78 -4.15
C ALA A 63 -7.80 -11.49 -2.65
N GLY A 64 -8.93 -11.39 -1.92
CA GLY A 64 -8.94 -10.97 -0.51
C GLY A 64 -8.86 -9.46 -0.29
N GLY A 65 -8.81 -8.66 -1.36
CA GLY A 65 -8.90 -7.21 -1.30
C GLY A 65 -10.33 -6.71 -1.07
N LEU A 66 -10.45 -5.50 -0.55
CA LEU A 66 -11.74 -4.89 -0.27
C LEU A 66 -12.34 -4.29 -1.56
N ALA A 67 -13.53 -4.75 -1.95
CA ALA A 67 -14.17 -4.39 -3.21
C ALA A 67 -14.50 -2.89 -3.37
N VAL A 68 -14.59 -2.14 -2.27
CA VAL A 68 -14.88 -0.69 -2.28
C VAL A 68 -13.64 0.19 -2.45
N ILE A 69 -12.46 -0.40 -2.64
CA ILE A 69 -11.22 0.31 -2.97
C ILE A 69 -11.19 0.59 -4.48
N ASN A 70 -11.10 1.87 -4.83
CA ASN A 70 -11.03 2.37 -6.20
C ASN A 70 -9.65 2.99 -6.44
N ALA A 71 -8.86 2.35 -7.30
CA ALA A 71 -7.58 2.89 -7.73
C ALA A 71 -7.77 4.04 -8.73
N ILE A 72 -7.11 5.17 -8.49
CA ILE A 72 -6.99 6.28 -9.44
C ILE A 72 -5.62 6.17 -10.11
N PHE A 73 -5.64 5.79 -11.38
CA PHE A 73 -4.48 5.70 -12.26
C PHE A 73 -4.27 7.06 -12.95
N ILE A 74 -3.18 7.76 -12.62
CA ILE A 74 -2.89 9.09 -13.16
C ILE A 74 -1.82 8.96 -14.25
N PRO A 75 -2.17 9.23 -15.53
CA PRO A 75 -1.22 9.16 -16.62
C PRO A 75 0.03 10.01 -16.39
N GLY A 76 1.20 9.39 -16.55
CA GLY A 76 2.50 10.06 -16.40
C GLY A 76 3.03 10.20 -14.97
N LEU A 77 2.24 9.87 -13.94
CA LEU A 77 2.73 9.82 -12.55
C LEU A 77 3.06 8.42 -12.08
N GLU A 78 2.65 7.39 -12.80
CA GLU A 78 2.93 5.98 -12.50
C GLU A 78 3.65 5.32 -13.68
N PHE A 79 4.62 4.44 -13.39
CA PHE A 79 5.43 3.80 -14.43
C PHE A 79 4.59 2.94 -15.40
N ASN A 80 3.41 2.50 -14.96
CA ASN A 80 2.52 1.65 -15.75
C ASN A 80 1.59 2.43 -16.71
N CYS A 81 1.77 3.74 -16.85
CA CYS A 81 1.09 4.50 -17.90
C CYS A 81 1.76 4.29 -19.27
N ILE A 82 1.84 3.05 -19.72
CA ILE A 82 1.88 2.69 -21.14
C ILE A 82 0.71 1.72 -21.35
N ARG A 83 -0.50 2.26 -21.47
CA ARG A 83 -1.55 1.50 -22.17
C ARG A 83 -1.07 1.40 -23.62
N PHE A 84 -0.63 0.21 -24.02
CA PHE A 84 -0.73 -0.17 -25.43
C PHE A 84 -2.23 -0.20 -25.73
N SER A 85 -2.76 0.90 -26.28
CA SER A 85 -3.97 0.83 -27.07
C SER A 85 -3.64 -0.12 -28.23
N ASN A 86 -4.34 -1.25 -28.28
CA ASN A 86 -4.49 -1.99 -29.53
C ASN A 86 -5.32 -1.14 -30.50
#